data_AF-A0A7L5YHZ8-F1
#
_entry.id   AF-A0A7L5YHZ8-F1
#
_cell.length_a   1.000
_cell.length_b   1.000
_cell.length_c   1.000
_cell.angle_alpha   90.00
_cell.angle_beta   90.00
_cell.angle_gamma   90.00
#
_symmetry.space_group_name_H-M   'P 1'
#
loop_
_entity.id
_entity.type
_entity.pdbx_description
1 polymer ?
#
loop_
_entity_poly.entity_id
_entity_poly.type
_entity_poly.pdbx_seq_one_letter_code
_entity_poly.pdbx_strand_id
1 'polypeptide(L)'
;MADFKTGLDAANRGDFNTAVQEWTPLAAAGNADAQYNLGALLLSGKTGQPDAKDAVKWIEKAAAKGHVEAAYALGMIFTPARRTSNRI
;
A
#
# COMPACT_ATOMS: atom_id res chain seq x y z
N MET A 1 19.65 -6.31 7.26
CA MET A 1 18.38 -6.16 8.01
C MET A 1 17.48 -5.33 7.13
N ALA A 2 16.25 -5.78 6.88
CA ALA A 2 15.31 -4.98 6.10
C ALA A 2 15.02 -3.68 6.85
N ASP A 3 15.15 -2.54 6.17
CA ASP A 3 14.94 -1.23 6.78
C ASP A 3 13.84 -0.48 6.05
N PHE A 4 12.83 -0.04 6.82
CA PHE A 4 11.71 0.71 6.32
C PHE A 4 12.16 1.99 5.60
N LYS A 5 13.18 2.66 6.16
CA LYS A 5 13.74 3.88 5.58
C LYS A 5 14.42 3.61 4.24
N THR A 6 15.16 2.51 4.13
CA THR A 6 15.81 2.11 2.87
C THR A 6 14.78 1.85 1.77
N GLY A 7 13.67 1.18 2.10
CA GLY A 7 12.56 0.98 1.16
C GLY A 7 11.91 2.31 0.73
N LEU A 8 11.75 3.26 1.66
CA LEU A 8 11.22 4.59 1.38
C LEU A 8 12.16 5.39 0.46
N ASP A 9 13.47 5.34 0.74
CA ASP A 9 14.49 6.01 -0.07
C ASP A 9 14.59 5.37 -1.47
N ALA A 10 14.40 4.06 -1.60
CA ALA A 10 14.32 3.38 -2.89
C ALA A 10 13.08 3.84 -3.68
N ALA A 11 11.90 3.85 -3.04
CA ALA A 11 10.66 4.34 -3.67
C ALA A 11 10.76 5.80 -4.11
N ASN A 12 11.39 6.66 -3.31
CA ASN A 12 11.64 8.07 -3.66
C ASN A 12 12.60 8.22 -4.85
N ARG A 13 13.55 7.29 -5.00
CA ARG A 13 14.46 7.24 -6.16
C ARG A 13 13.81 6.65 -7.42
N GLY A 14 12.55 6.20 -7.33
CA GLY A 14 11.85 5.50 -8.41
C GLY A 14 12.21 4.02 -8.52
N ASP A 15 12.99 3.49 -7.58
CA ASP A 15 13.30 2.07 -7.49
C ASP A 15 12.27 1.34 -6.63
N PHE A 16 11.12 1.08 -7.26
CA PHE A 16 10.00 0.42 -6.62
C PHE A 16 10.25 -1.07 -6.37
N ASN A 17 11.11 -1.72 -7.15
CA ASN A 17 11.42 -3.13 -6.97
C ASN A 17 12.22 -3.35 -5.69
N THR A 18 13.23 -2.52 -5.44
CA THR A 18 13.98 -2.53 -4.18
C THR A 18 13.08 -2.18 -3.00
N ALA A 19 12.19 -1.19 -3.15
CA ALA A 19 11.22 -0.84 -2.10
C ALA A 19 10.31 -2.02 -1.73
N VAL A 20 9.80 -2.77 -2.72
CA VAL A 20 9.03 -4.01 -2.48
C VAL A 20 9.87 -5.03 -1.73
N GLN A 21 11.12 -5.26 -2.14
CA GLN A 21 12.00 -6.24 -1.49
C GLN A 21 12.29 -5.90 -0.02
N GLU A 22 12.47 -4.62 0.30
CA GLU A 22 12.71 -4.14 1.66
C GLU A 22 11.43 -4.17 2.52
N TRP A 23 10.29 -3.76 1.96
CA TRP A 23 9.02 -3.73 2.69
C TRP A 23 8.35 -5.10 2.85
N THR A 24 8.60 -6.06 1.95
CA THR A 24 8.04 -7.43 2.04
C THR A 24 8.33 -8.12 3.38
N PRO A 25 9.59 -8.26 3.84
CA PRO A 25 9.89 -8.89 5.13
C PRO A 25 9.34 -8.09 6.31
N LEU A 26 9.31 -6.76 6.25
CA LEU A 26 8.73 -5.91 7.29
C LEU A 26 7.21 -6.08 7.38
N ALA A 27 6.55 -6.15 6.22
CA ALA A 27 5.12 -6.41 6.12
C ALA A 27 4.76 -7.82 6.63
N ALA A 28 5.62 -8.80 6.33
CA ALA A 28 5.51 -10.17 6.84
C ALA A 28 5.74 -10.24 8.36
N ALA A 29 6.66 -9.44 8.91
CA ALA A 29 6.85 -9.27 10.35
C ALA A 29 5.69 -8.54 11.04
N GLY A 30 4.74 -8.02 10.27
CA GLY A 30 3.54 -7.37 10.78
C GLY A 30 3.69 -5.87 11.03
N ASN A 31 4.71 -5.21 10.47
CA ASN A 31 4.79 -3.75 10.52
C ASN A 31 3.64 -3.16 9.68
N ALA A 32 2.75 -2.39 10.31
CA ALA A 32 1.56 -1.85 9.64
C ALA A 32 1.95 -0.81 8.58
N ASP A 33 2.96 0.02 8.82
CA ASP A 33 3.44 1.02 7.86
C ASP A 33 4.00 0.34 6.61
N ALA A 34 4.78 -0.72 6.78
CA ALA A 34 5.32 -1.50 5.66
C ALA A 34 4.20 -2.20 4.87
N GLN A 35 3.19 -2.75 5.54
CA GLN A 35 2.02 -3.35 4.90
C GLN A 35 1.25 -2.31 4.06
N TYR A 36 1.02 -1.12 4.60
CA TYR A 36 0.36 -0.03 3.89
C TYR A 36 1.18 0.42 2.68
N ASN A 37 2.48 0.70 2.86
CA ASN A 37 3.35 1.20 1.79
C ASN A 37 3.55 0.17 0.68
N LEU A 38 3.71 -1.10 1.02
CA LEU A 38 3.78 -2.20 0.06
C LEU A 38 2.48 -2.31 -0.74
N GLY A 39 1.33 -2.26 -0.05
CA GLY A 39 0.03 -2.28 -0.70
C GLY A 39 -0.21 -1.07 -1.61
N ALA A 40 0.09 0.15 -1.16
CA ALA A 40 -0.02 1.36 -1.96
C ALA A 40 0.87 1.31 -3.20
N LEU A 41 2.09 0.77 -3.06
CA LEU A 41 3.03 0.63 -4.16
C LEU A 41 2.54 -0.37 -5.22
N LEU A 42 2.05 -1.54 -4.79
CA LEU A 42 1.49 -2.55 -5.68
C LEU A 42 0.21 -2.04 -6.38
N LEU A 43 -0.65 -1.28 -5.68
CA LEU A 43 -1.82 -0.64 -6.28
C LEU A 43 -1.47 0.41 -7.33
N SER A 44 -0.34 1.10 -7.16
CA SER A 44 0.10 2.12 -8.10
C SER A 44 0.53 1.56 -9.46
N GLY A 45 0.74 0.24 -9.58
CA GLY A 45 1.17 -0.42 -10.81
C GLY A 45 2.61 -0.07 -11.24
N LYS A 46 3.34 0.69 -10.43
CA LYS A 46 4.69 1.20 -10.75
C LYS A 46 5.78 0.12 -10.78
N THR A 47 5.51 -1.04 -10.20
CA THR A 47 6.40 -2.21 -10.20
C THR A 47 6.25 -3.07 -11.47
N GLY A 48 5.38 -2.68 -12.41
CA GLY A 48 5.15 -3.42 -13.65
C GLY A 48 4.35 -4.73 -13.48
N GLN A 49 4.02 -5.11 -12.25
CA GLN A 49 3.15 -6.24 -11.90
C GLN A 49 2.03 -5.73 -10.98
N PRO A 50 0.88 -5.34 -11.55
CA PRO A 50 -0.25 -4.86 -10.77
C PRO A 50 -0.98 -6.04 -10.11
N ASP A 51 -0.44 -6.55 -9.01
CA ASP A 51 -1.16 -7.49 -8.13
C ASP A 51 -2.07 -6.72 -7.18
N ALA A 52 -3.03 -5.98 -7.75
CA ALA A 52 -3.98 -5.15 -7.00
C ALA A 52 -4.74 -5.96 -5.93
N LYS A 53 -4.96 -7.26 -6.16
CA LYS A 53 -5.60 -8.15 -5.18
C LYS A 53 -4.72 -8.38 -3.95
N ASP A 54 -3.42 -8.59 -4.13
CA ASP A 54 -2.52 -8.79 -3.01
C ASP A 54 -2.19 -7.47 -2.32
N ALA A 55 -2.17 -6.38 -3.09
CA ALA A 55 -2.06 -5.03 -2.58
C ALA A 55 -3.19 -4.69 -1.58
N VAL A 56 -4.44 -4.96 -1.94
CA VAL A 56 -5.59 -4.77 -1.05
C VAL A 56 -5.46 -5.59 0.22
N LYS A 57 -5.03 -6.86 0.14
CA LYS A 57 -4.82 -7.70 1.34
C LYS A 57 -3.79 -7.10 2.30
N TRP A 58 -2.73 -6.47 1.78
CA TRP A 58 -1.74 -5.81 2.64
C TRP A 58 -2.31 -4.58 3.33
N ILE A 59 -3.08 -3.76 2.63
CA ILE A 59 -3.75 -2.60 3.22
C ILE A 59 -4.81 -3.04 4.24
N GLU A 60 -5.56 -4.11 3.97
CA GLU A 60 -6.50 -4.73 4.93
C GLU A 60 -5.80 -5.14 6.22
N LYS A 61 -4.63 -5.78 6.13
CA LYS A 61 -3.83 -6.16 7.32
C LYS A 61 -3.36 -4.93 8.10
N ALA A 62 -2.91 -3.88 7.42
CA ALA A 62 -2.50 -2.64 8.07
C ALA A 62 -3.69 -1.95 8.78
N ALA A 63 -4.84 -1.87 8.11
CA ALA A 63 -6.05 -1.30 8.68
C ALA A 63 -6.58 -2.11 9.88
N ALA A 64 -6.49 -3.44 9.82
CA ALA A 64 -6.84 -4.32 10.93
C ALA A 64 -5.97 -4.09 12.18
N LYS A 65 -4.77 -3.52 12.02
CA LYS A 65 -3.88 -3.11 13.11
C LYS A 65 -4.12 -1.68 13.61
N GLY A 66 -5.14 -0.99 13.10
CA GLY A 66 -5.47 0.38 13.47
C GLY A 66 -4.69 1.44 12.69
N HIS A 67 -4.04 1.09 11.58
CA HIS A 67 -3.38 2.08 10.73
C HIS A 67 -4.43 2.95 10.03
N VAL A 68 -4.45 4.24 10.37
CA VAL A 68 -5.50 5.18 9.94
C VAL A 68 -5.44 5.42 8.43
N GLU A 69 -4.26 5.65 7.86
CA GLU A 69 -4.14 5.81 6.40
C GLU A 69 -4.52 4.54 5.64
N ALA A 70 -4.23 3.35 6.16
CA ALA A 70 -4.65 2.10 5.53
C ALA A 70 -6.17 1.94 5.55
N ALA A 71 -6.83 2.25 6.67
CA ALA A 71 -8.28 2.24 6.77
C ALA A 71 -8.92 3.27 5.82
N TYR A 72 -8.31 4.46 5.69
CA TYR A 72 -8.74 5.48 4.75
C TYR A 72 -8.57 5.02 3.29
N ALA A 73 -7.44 4.40 2.95
CA ALA A 73 -7.19 3.87 1.62
C ALA A 73 -8.17 2.74 1.25
N LEU A 74 -8.49 1.83 2.18
CA LEU A 74 -9.56 0.84 1.97
C LEU A 74 -10.91 1.53 1.78
N GLY A 75 -11.17 2.57 2.57
CA GLY A 75 -12.31 3.45 2.36
C GLY A 75 -12.37 3.93 0.91
N MET A 76 -11.28 4.47 0.36
CA MET A 76 -11.24 4.92 -1.04
C MET A 76 -11.35 3.80 -2.08
N ILE A 77 -10.81 2.61 -1.78
CA ILE A 77 -10.87 1.45 -2.68
C ILE A 77 -12.29 0.85 -2.73
N PHE A 78 -12.94 0.74 -1.57
CA PHE A 78 -14.24 0.06 -1.43
C PHE A 78 -15.43 1.00 -1.41
N THR A 79 -15.24 2.31 -1.16
CA THR A 79 -16.29 3.27 -1.47
C THR A 79 -16.24 3.53 -2.96
N PRO A 80 -17.21 3.03 -3.75
CA PRO A 80 -17.38 3.58 -5.08
C PRO A 80 -17.59 5.06 -4.87
N ALA A 81 -16.75 5.91 -5.49
CA ALA A 81 -17.00 7.34 -5.57
C ALA A 81 -18.46 7.46 -5.98
N ARG A 82 -19.35 7.81 -5.03
CA ARG A 82 -20.75 7.99 -5.33
C ARG A 82 -20.70 9.06 -6.40
N ARG A 83 -21.06 8.65 -7.62
CA ARG A 83 -21.17 9.51 -8.79
C ARG A 83 -21.63 10.84 -8.28
N THR A 84 -20.85 11.88 -8.56
CA THR A 84 -21.33 13.24 -8.57
C THR A 84 -22.77 13.18 -9.06
N SER A 85 -23.71 13.24 -8.12
CA SER A 85 -25.11 13.39 -8.44
C SER A 85 -25.17 14.87 -8.78
N ASN A 86 -24.76 15.15 -10.02
CA ASN A 86 -25.20 16.28 -10.77
C ASN A 86 -26.72 16.11 -10.88
N ARG A 87 -27.42 16.44 -9.81
CA ARG A 87 -28.85 16.73 -9.83
C ARG A 87 -28.92 18.22 -10.12
N ILE A 88 -28.94 18.49 -11.43
CA ILE A 88 -29.77 19.50 -12.08
C ILE A 88 -30.93 19.98 -11.21
#